data_AF-X0YYL5-F1
#
_entry.id   AF-X0YYL5-F1
#
_cell.length_a   1.000
_cell.length_b   1.000
_cell.length_c   1.000
_cell.angle_alpha   90.00
_cell.angle_beta   90.00
_cell.angle_gamma   90.00
#
_symmetry.space_group_name_H-M   'P 1'
#
loop_
_entity.id
_entity.type
_entity.pdbx_description
1 polymer ?
#
loop_
_entity_poly.entity_id
_entity_poly.type
_entity_poly.pdbx_seq_one_letter_code
_entity_poly.pdbx_strand_id
1 'polypeptide(L)'
;MSDDSHEYLVKLDWTHGKVGDLNVEGKPKIQVATPPEFDGPEGIISPEDLFVAAATTCLMTTFVTFTKKMRIEFKSFSCDGHVVDENGAAMSKSKGNSPPPMPFVEKYGADAMRMFGALEAGLGSDVRFSEERLAAVSKFTTKLWNIARFISMFPVP
;
A
#
# COMPACT_ATOMS: atom_id res chain seq x y z
N MET A 1 11.00 25.67 -12.61
CA MET A 1 10.92 24.52 -11.69
C MET A 1 12.36 24.13 -11.44
N SER A 2 12.87 24.31 -10.23
CA SER A 2 14.24 23.88 -9.94
C SER A 2 14.34 22.37 -10.14
N ASP A 3 15.41 21.94 -10.78
CA ASP A 3 15.71 20.54 -11.12
C ASP A 3 16.30 19.83 -9.88
N ASP A 4 15.70 20.06 -8.72
CA ASP A 4 16.13 19.46 -7.46
C ASP A 4 15.53 18.05 -7.40
N SER A 5 16.33 17.05 -7.72
CA SER A 5 15.95 15.65 -7.53
C SER A 5 15.76 15.39 -6.04
N HIS A 6 14.51 15.18 -5.61
CA HIS A 6 14.20 14.78 -4.25
C HIS A 6 14.27 13.26 -4.13
N GLU A 7 15.28 12.76 -3.43
CA GLU A 7 15.37 11.34 -3.07
C GLU A 7 14.70 11.07 -1.73
N TYR A 8 13.83 10.05 -1.70
CA TYR A 8 13.16 9.58 -0.48
C TYR A 8 13.78 8.26 -0.03
N LEU A 9 14.97 8.34 0.56
CA LEU A 9 15.71 7.17 0.98
C LEU A 9 15.17 6.62 2.31
N VAL A 10 14.65 5.39 2.27
CA VAL A 10 14.21 4.63 3.44
C VAL A 10 15.13 3.43 3.61
N LYS A 11 15.70 3.27 4.80
CA LYS A 11 16.48 2.07 5.19
C LYS A 11 15.68 1.22 6.15
N LEU A 12 15.77 -0.09 6.00
CA LEU A 12 15.16 -1.06 6.91
C LEU A 12 16.25 -2.00 7.40
N ASP A 13 16.52 -1.95 8.70
CA ASP A 13 17.52 -2.79 9.35
C ASP A 13 16.81 -3.86 10.18
N TRP A 14 17.05 -5.14 9.89
CA TRP A 14 16.53 -6.23 10.73
C TRP A 14 17.20 -6.17 12.11
N THR A 15 16.42 -6.34 13.18
CA THR A 15 16.94 -6.32 14.55
C THR A 15 16.93 -7.70 15.18
N HIS A 16 15.75 -8.33 15.25
CA HIS A 16 15.57 -9.67 15.82
C HIS A 16 14.23 -10.27 15.39
N GLY A 17 14.12 -11.60 15.37
CA GLY A 17 12.86 -12.29 15.08
C GLY A 17 12.18 -11.76 13.82
N LYS A 18 10.93 -11.31 13.96
CA LYS A 18 10.13 -10.68 12.90
C LYS A 18 10.05 -9.15 13.02
N VAL A 19 11.07 -8.52 13.61
CA VAL A 19 11.14 -7.08 13.92
C VAL A 19 12.30 -6.42 13.18
N GLY A 20 12.08 -5.19 12.70
CA GLY A 20 13.09 -4.34 12.09
C GLY A 20 12.90 -2.87 12.45
N ASP A 21 13.94 -2.07 12.21
CA ASP A 21 13.94 -0.62 12.40
C ASP A 21 13.88 0.05 11.03
N LEU A 22 12.81 0.81 10.80
CA LEU A 22 12.65 1.68 9.64
C LEU A 22 13.27 3.04 9.95
N ASN A 23 14.24 3.41 9.11
CA ASN A 23 15.06 4.61 9.24
C ASN A 23 14.83 5.52 8.04
N VAL A 24 14.38 6.76 8.30
CA VAL A 24 14.34 7.85 7.32
C VAL A 24 15.26 8.95 7.83
N GLU A 25 16.11 9.47 6.95
CA GLU A 25 17.11 10.47 7.34
C GLU A 25 16.47 11.67 8.04
N GLY A 26 17.04 12.06 9.19
CA GLY A 26 16.55 13.17 10.01
C GLY A 26 15.23 12.93 10.75
N LYS A 27 14.66 11.71 10.71
CA LYS A 27 13.39 11.38 11.39
C LYS A 27 13.59 10.34 12.50
N PRO A 28 12.66 10.27 13.48
CA PRO A 28 12.67 9.22 14.48
C PRO A 28 12.63 7.83 13.83
N LYS A 29 13.31 6.87 14.45
CA LYS A 29 13.22 5.47 14.06
C LYS A 29 11.82 4.95 14.32
N ILE A 30 11.31 4.14 13.40
CA ILE A 30 10.02 3.48 13.54
C ILE A 30 10.27 1.98 13.60
N GLN A 31 9.87 1.35 14.69
CA GLN A 31 9.93 -0.10 14.80
C GLN A 31 8.78 -0.70 14.00
N VAL A 32 9.10 -1.69 13.17
CA VAL A 32 8.14 -2.40 12.34
C VAL A 32 8.25 -3.90 12.58
N ALA A 33 7.13 -4.61 12.49
CA ALA A 33 7.12 -6.05 12.64
C ALA A 33 6.09 -6.71 11.75
N THR A 34 6.22 -8.02 11.55
CA THR A 34 5.08 -8.82 11.06
C THR A 34 3.89 -8.65 12.02
N PRO A 35 2.65 -8.55 11.53
CA PRO A 35 1.49 -8.41 12.41
C PRO A 35 1.21 -9.66 13.25
N PRO A 36 0.50 -9.54 14.40
CA PRO A 36 0.27 -10.64 15.35
C PRO A 36 -0.37 -11.87 14.72
N GLU A 37 -1.22 -11.68 13.71
CA GLU A 37 -1.89 -12.75 12.99
C GLU A 37 -0.91 -13.71 12.29
N PHE A 38 0.32 -13.28 12.00
CA PHE A 38 1.35 -14.09 11.37
C PHE A 38 2.54 -14.29 12.32
N ASP A 39 2.26 -14.59 13.59
CA ASP A 39 3.22 -14.80 14.70
C ASP A 39 4.16 -13.60 14.92
N GLY A 40 3.62 -12.40 14.79
CA GLY A 40 4.29 -11.15 15.11
C GLY A 40 4.12 -10.72 16.56
N PRO A 41 5.00 -9.84 17.09
CA PRO A 41 4.79 -9.21 18.38
C PRO A 41 3.63 -8.20 18.35
N GLU A 42 2.83 -8.14 19.42
CA GLU A 42 1.77 -7.14 19.56
C GLU A 42 2.33 -5.73 19.80
N GLY A 43 1.58 -4.72 19.33
CA GLY A 43 1.89 -3.31 19.60
C GLY A 43 3.01 -2.70 18.75
N ILE A 44 3.55 -3.44 17.78
CA ILE A 44 4.52 -2.92 16.80
C ILE A 44 3.79 -2.69 15.47
N ILE A 45 4.16 -1.61 14.78
CA ILE A 45 3.56 -1.21 13.50
C ILE A 45 3.79 -2.30 12.45
N SER A 46 2.72 -2.72 11.77
CA SER A 46 2.78 -3.68 10.67
C SER A 46 2.96 -3.00 9.30
N PRO A 47 3.41 -3.73 8.26
CA PRO A 47 3.40 -3.23 6.90
C PRO A 47 2.02 -2.73 6.44
N GLU A 48 0.95 -3.40 6.87
CA GLU A 48 -0.44 -3.04 6.58
C GLU A 48 -0.82 -1.69 7.21
N ASP A 49 -0.41 -1.45 8.46
CA ASP A 49 -0.60 -0.16 9.14
C ASP A 49 0.11 0.97 8.38
N LEU A 50 1.36 0.76 7.96
CA LEU A 50 2.13 1.74 7.20
C LEU A 50 1.49 2.04 5.84
N PHE A 51 0.96 1.01 5.18
CA PHE A 51 0.29 1.16 3.90
C PHE A 51 -0.96 2.04 4.02
N VAL A 52 -1.82 1.74 4.99
CA VAL A 52 -3.03 2.53 5.25
C VAL A 52 -2.67 3.94 5.70
N ALA A 53 -1.67 4.10 6.58
CA ALA A 53 -1.19 5.39 7.06
C ALA A 53 -0.66 6.27 5.92
N ALA A 54 0.05 5.70 4.95
CA ALA A 54 0.49 6.42 3.77
C ALA A 54 -0.70 6.93 2.94
N ALA A 55 -1.72 6.09 2.72
CA ALA A 55 -2.90 6.48 1.95
C ALA A 55 -3.72 7.59 2.64
N THR A 56 -4.02 7.45 3.94
CA THR A 56 -4.78 8.46 4.71
C THR A 56 -4.00 9.77 4.83
N THR A 57 -2.67 9.71 5.00
CA THR A 57 -1.79 10.88 5.00
C THR A 57 -1.85 11.61 3.65
N CYS A 58 -1.73 10.89 2.53
CA CYS A 58 -1.83 11.47 1.19
C CYS A 58 -3.16 12.18 0.96
N LEU A 59 -4.27 11.59 1.43
CA LEU A 59 -5.60 12.21 1.37
C LEU A 59 -5.64 13.51 2.16
N MET A 60 -5.19 13.47 3.42
CA MET A 60 -5.15 14.67 4.28
C MET A 60 -4.32 15.78 3.62
N THR A 61 -3.11 15.47 3.12
CA THR A 61 -2.24 16.47 2.49
C THR A 61 -2.87 17.06 1.22
N THR A 62 -3.57 16.23 0.46
CA THR A 62 -4.31 16.65 -0.74
C THR A 62 -5.47 17.57 -0.35
N PHE A 63 -6.29 17.17 0.62
CA PHE A 63 -7.40 17.95 1.14
C PHE A 63 -6.94 19.34 1.62
N VAL A 64 -5.88 19.40 2.45
CA VAL A 64 -5.29 20.65 2.93
C VAL A 64 -4.80 21.54 1.78
N THR A 65 -4.24 20.96 0.72
CA THR A 65 -3.81 21.70 -0.46
C THR A 65 -4.99 22.30 -1.21
N PHE A 66 -6.08 21.56 -1.36
CA PHE A 66 -7.30 22.03 -2.01
C PHE A 66 -8.00 23.13 -1.21
N THR A 67 -8.17 22.97 0.10
CA THR A 67 -8.81 23.98 0.95
C THR A 67 -8.05 25.30 0.93
N LYS A 68 -6.71 25.25 0.93
CA LYS A 68 -5.86 26.43 0.72
C LYS A 68 -6.10 27.10 -0.62
N LYS A 69 -6.15 26.34 -1.73
CA LYS A 69 -6.42 26.89 -3.07
C LYS A 69 -7.81 27.51 -3.19
N MET A 70 -8.80 26.91 -2.54
CA MET A 70 -10.21 27.35 -2.56
C MET A 70 -10.53 28.41 -1.51
N ARG A 71 -9.57 28.78 -0.64
CA ARG A 71 -9.76 29.70 0.49
C ARG A 71 -10.89 29.27 1.43
N ILE A 72 -10.99 27.96 1.66
CA ILE A 72 -11.96 27.37 2.58
C ILE A 72 -11.25 27.13 3.92
N GLU A 73 -11.79 27.70 4.99
CA GLU A 73 -11.36 27.36 6.35
C GLU A 73 -12.09 26.10 6.83
N PHE A 74 -11.36 25.21 7.51
CA PHE A 74 -11.91 24.01 8.13
C PHE A 74 -11.39 23.92 9.57
N LYS A 75 -12.21 23.37 10.47
CA LYS A 75 -11.86 23.26 11.90
C LYS A 75 -11.06 22.01 12.23
N SER A 76 -11.36 20.90 11.59
CA SER A 76 -10.76 19.59 11.86
C SER A 76 -10.88 18.66 10.65
N PHE A 77 -9.96 17.71 10.54
CA PHE A 77 -10.00 16.61 9.58
C PHE A 77 -9.65 15.32 10.32
N SER A 78 -10.45 14.27 10.13
CA SER A 78 -10.15 12.90 10.56
C SER A 78 -10.47 11.95 9.43
N CYS A 79 -9.63 10.95 9.23
CA CYS A 79 -9.81 9.92 8.22
C CYS A 79 -9.30 8.60 8.78
N ASP A 80 -10.18 7.63 8.85
CA ASP A 80 -9.86 6.24 9.12
C ASP A 80 -9.81 5.49 7.79
N GLY A 81 -9.06 4.39 7.75
CA GLY A 81 -8.98 3.53 6.58
C GLY A 81 -8.86 2.09 7.02
N HIS A 82 -9.64 1.22 6.39
CA HIS A 82 -9.58 -0.21 6.64
C HIS A 82 -9.47 -0.98 5.33
N VAL A 83 -8.89 -2.18 5.40
CA VAL A 83 -9.05 -3.16 4.34
C VAL A 83 -10.26 -4.02 4.67
N VAL A 84 -11.23 -4.01 3.77
CA VAL A 84 -12.53 -4.66 3.95
C VAL A 84 -12.70 -5.78 2.93
N ASP A 85 -13.52 -6.76 3.28
CA ASP A 85 -13.95 -7.79 2.34
C ASP A 85 -14.87 -7.20 1.24
N GLU A 86 -15.25 -8.05 0.30
CA GLU A 86 -16.14 -7.69 -0.81
C GLU A 86 -17.49 -7.08 -0.37
N ASN A 87 -17.94 -7.39 0.86
CA ASN A 87 -19.19 -6.91 1.45
C ASN A 87 -19.00 -5.64 2.29
N GLY A 88 -17.76 -5.15 2.43
CA GLY A 88 -17.44 -3.96 3.23
C GLY A 88 -17.24 -4.23 4.72
N ALA A 89 -17.15 -5.49 5.14
CA ALA A 89 -16.81 -5.82 6.52
C ALA A 89 -15.29 -5.85 6.72
N ALA A 90 -14.81 -5.31 7.84
CA ALA A 90 -13.39 -5.39 8.20
C ALA A 90 -12.90 -6.84 8.15
N MET A 91 -11.81 -7.07 7.40
CA MET A 91 -11.23 -8.41 7.25
C MET A 91 -10.58 -8.85 8.56
N SER A 92 -10.84 -10.09 8.98
CA SER A 92 -10.18 -10.69 10.14
C SER A 92 -10.19 -12.22 10.03
N LYS A 93 -9.18 -12.86 10.62
CA LYS A 93 -9.10 -14.33 10.67
C LYS A 93 -10.25 -14.95 11.45
N SER A 94 -10.67 -14.33 12.55
CA SER A 94 -11.77 -14.82 13.40
C SER A 94 -13.13 -14.80 12.69
N LYS A 95 -13.36 -13.86 11.75
CA LYS A 95 -14.57 -13.81 10.92
C LYS A 95 -14.50 -14.70 9.68
N GLY A 96 -13.34 -15.31 9.39
CA GLY A 96 -13.14 -16.15 8.21
C GLY A 96 -13.15 -15.41 6.87
N ASN A 97 -13.19 -14.07 6.88
CA ASN A 97 -13.25 -13.22 5.68
C ASN A 97 -11.89 -12.60 5.30
N SER A 98 -10.79 -13.18 5.80
CA SER A 98 -9.41 -12.78 5.48
C SER A 98 -8.68 -13.97 4.86
N PRO A 99 -8.82 -14.20 3.54
CA PRO A 99 -8.22 -15.36 2.91
C PRO A 99 -6.69 -15.22 2.89
N PRO A 100 -5.93 -16.33 3.04
CA PRO A 100 -4.48 -16.27 3.06
C PRO A 100 -3.96 -15.74 1.71
N PRO A 101 -2.85 -14.95 1.70
CA PRO A 101 -2.37 -14.30 0.48
C PRO A 101 -1.72 -15.29 -0.51
N MET A 102 -1.09 -16.36 -0.01
CA MET A 102 -0.26 -17.27 -0.81
C MET A 102 -1.00 -17.91 -2.00
N PRO A 103 -2.23 -18.46 -1.85
CA PRO A 103 -2.98 -18.97 -3.00
C PRO A 103 -3.20 -17.95 -4.13
N PHE A 104 -3.39 -16.66 -3.78
CA PHE A 104 -3.55 -15.61 -4.79
C PHE A 104 -2.22 -15.23 -5.44
N VAL A 105 -1.13 -15.21 -4.66
CA VAL A 105 0.21 -14.97 -5.19
C VAL A 105 0.61 -16.07 -6.16
N GLU A 106 0.36 -17.33 -5.82
CA GLU A 106 0.62 -18.48 -6.68
C GLU A 106 -0.22 -18.43 -7.97
N LYS A 107 -1.47 -18.01 -7.87
CA LYS A 107 -2.41 -17.96 -9.01
C LYS A 107 -2.21 -16.76 -9.93
N TYR A 108 -1.95 -15.57 -9.38
CA TYR A 108 -1.96 -14.30 -10.11
C TYR A 108 -0.61 -13.59 -10.18
N GLY A 109 0.37 -14.02 -9.39
CA GLY A 109 1.67 -13.39 -9.24
C GLY A 109 1.69 -12.29 -8.17
N ALA A 110 2.83 -12.17 -7.47
CA ALA A 110 3.02 -11.17 -6.42
C ALA A 110 2.86 -9.72 -6.92
N ASP A 111 3.31 -9.42 -8.14
CA ASP A 111 3.23 -8.08 -8.70
C ASP A 111 1.80 -7.67 -9.07
N ALA A 112 0.97 -8.62 -9.48
CA ALA A 112 -0.45 -8.35 -9.68
C ALA A 112 -1.14 -8.00 -8.36
N MET A 113 -0.79 -8.69 -7.27
CA MET A 113 -1.32 -8.42 -5.94
C MET A 113 -0.90 -7.04 -5.41
N ARG A 114 0.38 -6.66 -5.59
CA ARG A 114 0.87 -5.31 -5.24
C ARG A 114 0.18 -4.21 -6.05
N MET A 115 0.07 -4.41 -7.36
CA MET A 115 -0.58 -3.45 -8.26
C MET A 115 -2.07 -3.31 -7.94
N PHE A 116 -2.74 -4.40 -7.60
CA PHE A 116 -4.14 -4.37 -7.16
C PHE A 116 -4.31 -3.50 -5.91
N GLY A 117 -3.48 -3.71 -4.88
CA GLY A 117 -3.52 -2.89 -3.66
C GLY A 117 -3.31 -1.40 -3.96
N ALA A 118 -2.37 -1.08 -4.84
CA ALA A 118 -2.12 0.31 -5.24
C ALA A 118 -3.30 0.95 -6.00
N LEU A 119 -4.03 0.17 -6.81
CA LEU A 119 -5.17 0.66 -7.59
C LEU A 119 -6.46 0.76 -6.76
N GLU A 120 -6.68 -0.15 -5.81
CA GLU A 120 -7.87 -0.15 -4.95
C GLU A 120 -7.74 0.78 -3.73
N ALA A 121 -6.55 1.33 -3.47
CA ALA A 121 -6.32 2.39 -2.48
C ALA A 121 -6.87 3.75 -2.96
N GLY A 122 -8.15 3.79 -3.29
CA GLY A 122 -8.90 4.98 -3.65
C GLY A 122 -8.98 5.96 -2.48
N LEU A 123 -8.81 7.24 -2.78
CA LEU A 123 -8.86 8.31 -1.80
C LEU A 123 -10.23 8.36 -1.08
N GLY A 124 -10.23 8.14 0.24
CA GLY A 124 -11.42 8.29 1.09
C GLY A 124 -12.38 7.09 1.10
N SER A 125 -11.95 5.94 0.56
CA SER A 125 -12.70 4.68 0.59
C SER A 125 -11.84 3.55 1.16
N ASP A 126 -12.47 2.63 1.87
CA ASP A 126 -11.81 1.39 2.29
C ASP A 126 -11.32 0.58 1.08
N VAL A 127 -10.20 -0.11 1.26
CA VAL A 127 -9.66 -1.02 0.24
C VAL A 127 -10.51 -2.28 0.25
N ARG A 128 -11.34 -2.46 -0.79
CA ARG A 128 -12.23 -3.61 -0.92
C ARG A 128 -11.52 -4.74 -1.66
N PHE A 129 -11.26 -5.85 -0.97
CA PHE A 129 -10.70 -7.02 -1.63
C PHE A 129 -11.71 -7.62 -2.64
N SER A 130 -11.25 -7.87 -3.86
CA SER A 130 -12.04 -8.49 -4.93
C SER A 130 -11.12 -9.32 -5.82
N GLU A 131 -11.31 -10.64 -5.83
CA GLU A 131 -10.52 -11.55 -6.68
C GLU A 131 -10.77 -11.27 -8.18
N GLU A 132 -11.98 -10.86 -8.55
CA GLU A 132 -12.30 -10.47 -9.94
C GLU A 132 -11.42 -9.29 -10.40
N ARG A 133 -11.31 -8.25 -9.57
CA ARG A 133 -10.46 -7.10 -9.85
C ARG A 133 -8.98 -7.47 -9.83
N LEU A 134 -8.54 -8.32 -8.90
CA LEU A 134 -7.18 -8.85 -8.90
C LEU A 134 -6.86 -9.62 -10.19
N ALA A 135 -7.79 -10.44 -10.69
CA ALA A 135 -7.64 -11.14 -11.95
C ALA A 135 -7.56 -10.19 -13.15
N ALA A 136 -8.32 -9.09 -13.12
CA ALA A 136 -8.23 -8.03 -14.14
C ALA A 136 -6.86 -7.34 -14.12
N VAL A 137 -6.34 -7.00 -12.93
CA VAL A 137 -5.00 -6.42 -12.76
C VAL A 137 -3.91 -7.38 -13.22
N SER A 138 -4.01 -8.68 -12.94
CA SER A 138 -3.06 -9.69 -13.43
C SER A 138 -2.98 -9.74 -14.97
N LYS A 139 -4.13 -9.67 -15.65
CA LYS A 139 -4.20 -9.57 -17.12
C LYS A 139 -3.55 -8.27 -17.62
N PHE A 140 -3.78 -7.16 -16.92
CA PHE A 140 -3.16 -5.88 -17.24
C PHE A 140 -1.63 -5.92 -17.09
N THR A 141 -1.11 -6.46 -15.98
CA THR A 141 0.33 -6.65 -15.76
C THR A 141 0.96 -7.53 -16.83
N THR A 142 0.29 -8.62 -17.21
CA THR A 142 0.72 -9.48 -18.34
C THR A 142 0.82 -8.69 -19.65
N LYS A 143 -0.12 -7.76 -19.89
CA LYS A 143 -0.09 -6.92 -21.10
C LYS A 143 1.09 -5.95 -21.09
N LEU A 144 1.39 -5.32 -19.94
CA LEU A 144 2.56 -4.47 -19.78
C LEU A 144 3.86 -5.25 -20.02
N TRP A 145 3.96 -6.46 -19.47
CA TRP A 145 5.09 -7.35 -19.71
C TRP A 145 5.29 -7.66 -21.19
N ASN A 146 4.21 -7.99 -21.91
CA ASN A 146 4.28 -8.26 -23.34
C ASN A 146 4.73 -7.04 -24.16
N ILE A 147 4.30 -5.84 -23.78
CA ILE A 147 4.74 -4.58 -24.41
C ILE A 147 6.23 -4.34 -24.14
N ALA A 148 6.66 -4.45 -22.88
CA ALA A 148 8.07 -4.27 -22.50
C ALA A 148 8.97 -5.28 -23.22
N ARG A 149 8.54 -6.54 -23.29
CA ARG A 149 9.23 -7.60 -24.03
C ARG A 149 9.32 -7.28 -25.52
N PHE A 150 8.24 -6.80 -26.14
CA PHE A 150 8.22 -6.41 -27.55
C PHE A 150 9.20 -5.27 -27.83
N ILE A 151 9.19 -4.20 -27.02
CA ILE A 151 10.11 -3.06 -27.18
C ILE A 151 11.57 -3.50 -26.99
N SER A 152 11.84 -4.39 -26.04
CA SER A 152 13.18 -4.90 -25.75
C SER A 152 13.76 -5.79 -26.86
N MET A 153 12.98 -6.17 -27.88
CA MET A 153 13.47 -6.89 -29.05
C MET A 153 14.17 -5.98 -30.07
N PHE A 154 13.99 -4.65 -29.96
CA PHE A 154 14.63 -3.68 -30.83
C PHE A 154 15.94 -3.19 -30.22
N PRO A 155 16.95 -2.85 -31.05
CA PRO A 155 18.15 -2.18 -30.57
C PRO A 155 17.77 -0.87 -29.88
N VAL A 156 18.40 -0.58 -28.74
CA VAL A 156 18.27 0.74 -28.10
C VAL A 156 18.90 1.77 -29.05
N PRO A 157 18.17 2.85 -29.42
CA PRO A 157 18.69 3.88 -30.31
C PRO A 157 19.93 4.58 -29.77
#